data_AF-A0ABD2ILB9-F1
#
_entry.id   AF-A0ABD2ILB9-F1
#
_cell.length_a   1.000
_cell.length_b   1.000
_cell.length_c   1.000
_cell.angle_alpha   90.00
_cell.angle_beta   90.00
_cell.angle_gamma   90.00
#
_symmetry.space_group_name_H-M   'P 1'
#
loop_
_entity.id
_entity.type
_entity.pdbx_description
1 polymer ?
#
loop_
_entity_poly.entity_id
_entity_poly.type
_entity_poly.pdbx_seq_one_letter_code
_entity_poly.pdbx_strand_id
1 'polypeptide(L)'
;MKHLKAEVWGAFFDQNKINLSIPPPSTKRKEPSASTAATLAFLSLATRKPVQPPGVCVTGKVLKTGRISEIGQLKEKTIAVAEGGMAKIAFPHANLKEFFGIDYPHPKKLHKNKQKF
;
A
#
# COMPACT_ATOMS: atom_id res chain seq x y z
N MET A 1 1.93 -27.13 -10.17
CA MET A 1 1.96 -25.73 -9.68
C MET A 1 3.10 -25.02 -10.38
N LYS A 2 2.81 -23.99 -11.20
CA LYS A 2 3.83 -23.35 -12.05
C LYS A 2 4.73 -22.47 -11.19
N HIS A 3 6.00 -22.86 -11.06
CA HIS A 3 7.09 -21.98 -10.61
C HIS A 3 7.21 -20.81 -11.59
N LEU A 4 6.49 -19.71 -11.33
CA LEU A 4 6.78 -18.42 -11.96
C LEU A 4 8.07 -17.91 -11.33
N LYS A 5 9.14 -18.15 -12.09
CA LYS A 5 10.55 -17.90 -11.81
C LYS A 5 10.80 -16.52 -11.20
N ALA A 6 11.32 -16.49 -9.98
CA ALA A 6 11.95 -15.30 -9.38
C ALA A 6 13.07 -14.73 -10.28
N GLU A 7 13.70 -15.58 -11.10
CA GLU A 7 14.74 -15.21 -12.08
C GLU A 7 14.27 -14.21 -13.15
N VAL A 8 12.98 -14.17 -13.47
CA VAL A 8 12.45 -13.27 -14.52
C VAL A 8 12.27 -11.84 -14.00
N TRP A 9 12.13 -11.65 -12.69
CA TRP A 9 11.86 -10.33 -12.10
C TRP A 9 13.15 -9.57 -11.76
N GLY A 10 14.20 -10.26 -11.31
CA GLY A 10 15.51 -9.66 -11.07
C GLY A 10 16.06 -9.00 -12.34
N ALA A 11 16.00 -9.71 -13.47
CA ALA A 11 16.47 -9.22 -14.76
C ALA A 11 15.81 -7.90 -15.20
N PHE A 12 14.54 -7.66 -14.84
CA PHE A 12 13.87 -6.39 -15.16
C PHE A 12 14.51 -5.21 -14.43
N PHE A 13 14.75 -5.33 -13.13
CA PHE A 13 15.30 -4.23 -12.34
C PHE A 13 16.79 -4.02 -12.61
N ASP A 14 17.53 -5.06 -13.01
CA ASP A 14 18.94 -4.95 -13.36
C ASP A 14 19.17 -4.26 -14.72
N GLN A 15 18.23 -4.39 -15.66
CA GLN A 15 18.34 -3.86 -17.03
C GLN A 15 17.72 -2.47 -17.22
N ASN A 16 16.95 -1.97 -16.24
CA ASN A 16 16.18 -0.73 -16.39
C ASN A 16 16.53 0.28 -15.29
N LYS A 17 16.74 1.53 -15.68
CA LYS A 17 16.80 2.65 -14.73
C LYS A 17 15.39 3.17 -14.49
N ILE A 18 14.96 3.14 -13.23
CA ILE A 18 13.61 3.58 -12.84
C ILE A 18 13.70 4.89 -12.08
N ASN A 19 13.00 5.90 -12.58
CA ASN A 19 12.83 7.18 -11.89
C ASN A 19 11.51 7.15 -11.10
N LEU A 20 11.59 7.34 -9.79
CA LEU A 20 10.41 7.43 -8.92
C LEU A 20 10.21 8.89 -8.51
N SER A 21 9.13 9.51 -8.98
CA SER A 21 8.68 10.81 -8.50
C SER A 21 7.65 10.62 -7.39
N ILE A 22 7.96 11.11 -6.20
CA ILE A 22 7.04 11.11 -5.06
C ILE A 22 6.68 12.57 -4.80
N PRO A 23 5.39 12.95 -4.89
CA PRO A 23 4.99 14.31 -4.59
C PRO A 23 5.30 14.65 -3.13
N PRO A 24 5.60 15.93 -2.83
CA PRO A 24 5.96 16.33 -1.48
C PRO A 24 4.84 15.97 -0.49
N PRO A 25 5.19 15.58 0.74
CA PRO A 25 4.20 15.37 1.80
C PRO A 25 3.40 16.64 2.08
N SER A 26 2.09 16.48 2.34
CA SER A 26 1.27 17.55 2.93
C SER A 26 1.58 17.79 4.42
N THR A 27 2.20 16.82 5.09
CA THR A 27 2.58 16.88 6.53
C THR A 27 3.93 16.21 6.75
N LYS A 28 4.69 16.64 7.77
CA LYS A 28 6.00 16.07 8.14
C LYS A 28 5.89 14.57 8.46
N ARG A 29 6.01 13.71 7.45
CA ARG A 29 5.96 12.25 7.57
C ARG A 29 7.23 11.76 8.28
N LYS A 30 7.09 11.22 9.50
CA LYS A 30 8.19 10.61 10.26
C LYS A 30 8.45 9.13 9.89
N GLU A 31 7.56 8.48 9.13
CA GLU A 31 7.64 7.03 8.91
C GLU A 31 7.47 6.61 7.43
N PRO A 32 8.17 5.54 6.98
CA PRO A 32 8.18 5.04 5.59
C PRO A 32 6.89 4.32 5.18
N SER A 33 5.74 4.83 5.62
CA SER A 33 4.40 4.28 5.34
C SER A 33 3.97 4.35 3.86
N ALA A 34 4.75 5.05 3.03
CA ALA A 34 4.58 5.10 1.57
C ALA A 34 5.34 3.97 0.82
N SER A 35 6.14 3.16 1.52
CA SER A 35 6.91 2.08 0.89
C SER A 35 6.01 1.08 0.17
N THR A 36 4.85 0.74 0.72
CA THR A 36 3.90 -0.16 0.04
C THR A 36 3.36 0.42 -1.27
N ALA A 37 3.12 1.72 -1.35
CA ALA A 37 2.68 2.37 -2.59
C ALA A 37 3.78 2.33 -3.66
N ALA A 38 5.03 2.62 -3.28
CA ALA A 38 6.18 2.52 -4.18
C ALA A 38 6.41 1.08 -4.67
N THR A 39 6.34 0.09 -3.78
CA THR A 39 6.45 -1.33 -4.14
C THR A 39 5.35 -1.74 -5.11
N LEU A 40 4.11 -1.29 -4.89
CA LEU A 40 3.00 -1.58 -5.79
C LEU A 40 3.19 -0.94 -7.17
N ALA A 41 3.71 0.29 -7.24
CA ALA A 41 4.04 0.96 -8.49
C ALA A 41 5.15 0.22 -9.26
N PHE A 42 6.22 -0.21 -8.58
CA PHE A 42 7.28 -1.00 -9.20
C PHE A 42 6.80 -2.38 -9.66
N LEU A 43 5.97 -3.05 -8.87
CA LEU A 43 5.38 -4.33 -9.25
C LEU A 43 4.45 -4.17 -10.46
N SER A 44 3.64 -3.11 -10.49
CA SER A 44 2.79 -2.76 -11.63
C SER A 44 3.62 -2.53 -12.90
N LEU A 45 4.72 -1.77 -12.78
CA LEU A 45 5.63 -1.50 -13.89
C LEU A 45 6.31 -2.78 -14.41
N ALA A 46 6.87 -3.59 -13.52
CA ALA A 46 7.56 -4.83 -13.87
C ALA A 46 6.60 -5.88 -14.47
N THR A 47 5.36 -5.96 -13.99
CA THR A 47 4.37 -6.94 -14.47
C THR A 47 3.53 -6.43 -15.63
N ARG A 48 3.65 -5.15 -16.00
CA ARG A 48 2.79 -4.45 -16.97
C ARG A 48 1.30 -4.59 -16.67
N LYS A 49 0.95 -4.68 -15.39
CA LYS A 49 -0.45 -4.77 -14.94
C LYS A 49 -0.84 -3.48 -14.24
N PRO A 50 -1.95 -2.85 -14.61
CA PRO A 50 -2.41 -1.65 -13.92
C PRO A 50 -2.77 -1.99 -12.47
N VAL A 51 -2.47 -1.06 -11.56
CA VAL A 51 -3.02 -1.09 -10.20
C VAL A 51 -4.54 -0.88 -10.29
N GLN A 52 -5.30 -1.48 -9.36
CA GLN A 52 -6.77 -1.45 -9.28
C GLN A 52 -7.43 -0.09 -9.59
N PRO A 53 -8.75 -0.07 -9.92
CA PRO A 53 -9.47 1.14 -10.34
C PRO A 53 -9.34 2.32 -9.37
N PRO A 54 -9.51 3.56 -9.87
CA PRO A 54 -9.36 4.79 -9.09
C PRO A 54 -10.20 4.77 -7.81
N GLY A 55 -9.66 5.36 -6.74
CA GLY A 55 -10.35 5.45 -5.44
C GLY A 55 -9.87 4.46 -4.37
N VAL A 56 -8.76 3.74 -4.60
CA VAL A 56 -8.12 2.87 -3.60
C VAL A 56 -6.85 3.53 -3.07
N CYS A 57 -6.79 3.75 -1.76
CA CYS A 57 -5.59 4.19 -1.06
C CYS A 57 -4.89 2.99 -0.40
N VAL A 58 -3.55 3.01 -0.38
CA VAL A 58 -2.74 1.99 0.29
C VAL A 58 -1.74 2.65 1.24
N THR A 59 -1.58 2.06 2.43
CA THR A 59 -0.59 2.50 3.42
C THR A 59 0.02 1.29 4.11
N GLY A 60 1.31 1.34 4.39
CA GLY A 60 2.02 0.22 5.02
C GLY A 60 3.53 0.39 5.00
N LYS A 61 4.21 -0.29 5.91
CA LYS A 61 5.68 -0.37 5.92
C LYS A 61 6.11 -1.73 5.37
N VAL A 62 6.81 -1.72 4.24
CA VAL A 62 7.42 -2.93 3.69
C VAL A 62 8.71 -3.24 4.45
N LEU A 63 8.80 -4.43 5.03
CA LEU A 63 10.01 -4.95 5.67
C LEU A 63 10.93 -5.61 4.64
N LYS A 64 12.22 -5.76 4.97
CA LYS A 64 13.20 -6.47 4.11
C LYS A 64 12.78 -7.92 3.80
N THR A 65 11.96 -8.51 4.66
CA THR A 65 11.38 -9.85 4.49
C THR A 65 10.21 -9.90 3.50
N GLY A 66 9.81 -8.76 2.94
CA GLY A 66 8.64 -8.63 2.06
C GLY A 66 7.31 -8.54 2.81
N ARG A 67 7.30 -8.65 4.15
CA ARG A 67 6.08 -8.50 4.96
C ARG A 67 5.69 -7.04 5.14
N ILE A 68 4.39 -6.79 5.31
CA ILE A 68 3.86 -5.47 5.65
C ILE A 68 3.69 -5.38 7.17
N SER A 69 4.38 -4.42 7.77
CA SER A 69 4.32 -4.12 9.20
C SER A 69 3.27 -3.06 9.52
N GLU A 70 2.92 -2.97 10.79
CA GLU A 70 2.10 -1.90 11.34
C GLU A 70 2.67 -0.51 11.04
N ILE A 71 1.78 0.47 11.05
CA ILE A 71 2.07 1.89 10.82
C ILE A 71 1.51 2.72 11.98
N GLY A 72 2.11 3.87 12.25
CA GLY A 72 1.48 4.88 13.10
C GLY A 72 0.44 5.73 12.35
N GLN A 73 -0.36 6.45 13.13
CA GLN A 73 -1.29 7.49 12.67
C GLN A 73 -2.31 6.97 11.65
N LEU A 74 -2.92 5.81 11.92
CA LEU A 74 -3.95 5.27 11.03
C LEU A 74 -5.21 6.13 11.05
N LYS A 75 -5.54 6.73 12.20
CA LYS A 75 -6.69 7.63 12.35
C LYS A 75 -6.62 8.79 11.36
N GLU A 76 -5.53 9.54 11.37
CA GLU A 76 -5.31 10.71 10.52
C GLU A 76 -5.31 10.31 9.05
N LYS A 77 -4.70 9.17 8.72
CA LYS A 77 -4.68 8.63 7.35
C LYS A 77 -6.08 8.23 6.88
N THR A 78 -6.89 7.63 7.75
CA THR A 78 -8.25 7.20 7.41
C THR A 78 -9.16 8.40 7.19
N ILE A 79 -9.05 9.44 8.02
CA ILE A 79 -9.78 10.70 7.87
C ILE A 79 -9.40 11.38 6.55
N ALA A 80 -8.10 11.51 6.25
CA ALA A 80 -7.64 12.11 5.01
C ALA A 80 -8.12 11.36 3.75
N VAL A 81 -8.22 10.03 3.80
CA VAL A 81 -8.79 9.21 2.72
C VAL A 81 -10.28 9.50 2.54
N ALA A 82 -11.03 9.60 3.64
CA ALA A 82 -12.45 9.90 3.60
C ALA A 82 -12.73 11.32 3.09
N GLU A 83 -11.98 12.32 3.55
CA GLU A 83 -12.04 13.71 3.07
C GLU A 83 -11.62 13.84 1.60
N GLY A 84 -10.66 13.03 1.16
CA GLY A 84 -10.23 12.93 -0.23
C GLY A 84 -11.22 12.21 -1.16
N GLY A 85 -12.39 11.80 -0.66
CA GLY A 85 -13.43 11.13 -1.46
C GLY A 85 -13.06 9.72 -1.91
N MET A 86 -12.09 9.07 -1.26
CA MET A 86 -11.60 7.76 -1.66
C MET A 86 -12.47 6.65 -1.07
N ALA A 87 -12.87 5.71 -1.91
CA ALA A 87 -13.85 4.68 -1.53
C ALA A 87 -13.25 3.59 -0.63
N LYS A 88 -11.94 3.31 -0.72
CA LYS A 88 -11.30 2.18 -0.02
C LYS A 88 -9.90 2.53 0.47
N ILE A 89 -9.55 1.99 1.64
CA ILE A 89 -8.19 2.01 2.19
C ILE A 89 -7.69 0.58 2.45
N ALA A 90 -6.49 0.27 1.98
CA ALA A 90 -5.76 -0.95 2.30
C ALA A 90 -4.65 -0.64 3.31
N PHE A 91 -4.64 -1.37 4.42
CA PHE A 91 -3.72 -1.15 5.54
C PHE A 91 -3.33 -2.49 6.20
N PRO A 92 -2.28 -2.54 7.04
CA PRO A 92 -1.79 -3.76 7.66
C PRO A 92 -2.81 -4.37 8.62
N HIS A 93 -2.92 -5.71 8.66
CA HIS A 93 -3.85 -6.41 9.56
C HIS A 93 -3.61 -6.10 11.05
N ALA A 94 -2.36 -5.85 11.43
CA ALA A 94 -1.98 -5.48 12.79
C ALA A 94 -2.69 -4.20 13.29
N ASN A 95 -3.01 -3.28 12.37
CA ASN A 95 -3.67 -2.01 12.68
C ASN A 95 -5.20 -2.11 12.80
N LEU A 96 -5.80 -3.32 12.71
CA LEU A 96 -7.26 -3.47 12.83
C LEU A 96 -7.81 -2.95 14.16
N LYS A 97 -7.10 -3.17 15.28
CA LYS A 97 -7.54 -2.69 16.60
C LYS A 97 -7.64 -1.18 16.64
N GLU A 98 -6.63 -0.48 16.11
CA GLU A 98 -6.63 0.98 15.97
C GLU A 98 -7.76 1.43 15.04
N PHE A 99 -7.95 0.76 13.89
CA PHE A 99 -8.98 1.11 12.91
C PHE A 99 -10.40 1.09 13.50
N PHE A 100 -10.76 0.05 14.26
CA PHE A 100 -12.08 -0.06 14.89
C PHE A 100 -12.27 0.92 16.05
N GLY A 101 -11.19 1.47 16.62
CA GLY A 101 -11.25 2.52 17.64
C GLY A 101 -11.39 3.94 17.08
N ILE A 102 -11.40 4.10 15.75
CA ILE A 102 -11.57 5.41 15.12
C ILE A 102 -13.05 5.78 15.15
N ASP A 103 -13.39 6.78 15.96
CA ASP A 103 -14.71 7.43 15.93
C ASP A 103 -14.79 8.42 14.75
N TYR A 104 -14.99 7.87 13.55
CA TYR A 104 -15.18 8.60 12.30
C TYR A 104 -15.95 7.71 11.31
N PRO A 105 -16.85 8.26 10.46
CA PRO A 105 -17.56 7.46 9.47
C PRO A 105 -16.59 6.67 8.58
N HIS A 106 -16.54 5.36 8.79
CA HIS A 106 -15.64 4.50 8.04
C HIS A 106 -16.07 4.46 6.56
N PRO A 107 -15.12 4.52 5.61
CA PRO A 107 -15.44 4.30 4.21
C PRO A 107 -16.12 2.94 4.03
N LYS A 108 -17.30 2.95 3.39
CA LYS A 108 -18.17 1.76 3.25
C LYS A 108 -17.50 0.71 2.35
N LYS A 109 -16.71 -0.19 2.94
CA LYS A 109 -16.52 -1.63 2.63
C LYS A 109 -15.16 -2.13 3.13
N LEU A 110 -15.17 -2.81 4.28
CA LEU A 110 -14.06 -3.65 4.74
C LEU A 110 -14.17 -5.01 4.03
N HIS A 111 -13.48 -5.20 2.90
CA HIS A 111 -13.33 -6.55 2.34
C HIS A 111 -12.39 -7.35 3.25
N LYS A 112 -12.96 -8.15 4.16
CA LYS A 112 -12.22 -9.18 4.92
C LYS A 112 -11.79 -10.30 3.98
N ASN A 113 -10.90 -10.02 3.03
CA ASN A 113 -10.37 -11.07 2.17
C ASN A 113 -9.26 -11.79 2.95
N LYS A 114 -9.62 -12.89 3.61
CA LYS A 114 -8.70 -13.87 4.21
C LYS A 114 -7.93 -14.63 3.12
N GLN A 115 -7.35 -13.94 2.15
CA GLN A 115 -6.50 -14.59 1.16
C GLN A 115 -5.06 -14.55 1.65
N LYS A 116 -4.61 -15.74 2.05
CA LYS A 116 -3.22 -16.16 2.14
C LYS A 116 -2.44 -15.55 0.98
N PHE A 117 -1.46 -14.70 1.30
CA PHE A 117 -0.31 -14.46 0.46
C PHE A 117 0.80 -15.39 0.91
#